data_AF-A0A9E2M1S6-F1
#
_entry.id   AF-A0A9E2M1S6-F1
#
_cell.length_a   1.000
_cell.length_b   1.000
_cell.length_c   1.000
_cell.angle_alpha   90.00
_cell.angle_beta   90.00
_cell.angle_gamma   90.00
#
_symmetry.space_group_name_H-M   'P 1'
#
loop_
_entity.id
_entity.type
_entity.pdbx_description
1 polymer ?
#
loop_
_entity_poly.entity_id
_entity_poly.type
_entity_poly.pdbx_seq_one_letter_code
_entity_poly.pdbx_strand_id
1 'polypeptide(L)'
;EYKQNLITTVPNVEYRVVKIGGEVVLVDNPAFMPPVGDIDVVEEPYISAQIITPTEYIGNIMKLCTERRGIYINTTYLDPTRADLRYEIPLSEIIFDFYDKLKSTSRGYASFDYDFLDYRISDLVKLDILLNGESVDALSTIVHREKSYEWGKKLCGKLRKLIPRQMFEVVIQAAIGSKIIARDTISAMRKNVIAKCYGGDITRKRKLLEKQKEGKKRMKQIGRVEIPQEAFLAVLSIED
;
A
#
# COMPACT_ATOMS: atom_id res chain seq x y z
N GLU A 1 -16.96 -17.93 -15.63
CA GLU A 1 -16.80 -19.03 -16.60
C GLU A 1 -15.84 -20.14 -16.14
N TYR A 2 -14.72 -19.87 -15.45
CA TYR A 2 -13.73 -20.93 -15.13
C TYR A 2 -13.63 -21.40 -13.67
N LYS A 3 -14.38 -20.85 -12.71
CA LYS A 3 -14.29 -21.18 -11.26
C LYS A 3 -12.83 -21.28 -10.74
N GLN A 4 -11.92 -20.47 -11.29
CA GLN A 4 -10.52 -20.42 -10.84
C GLN A 4 -10.35 -19.33 -9.80
N ASN A 5 -9.52 -19.62 -8.78
CA ASN A 5 -9.12 -18.65 -7.78
C ASN A 5 -7.97 -17.82 -8.37
N LEU A 6 -8.28 -16.61 -8.87
CA LEU A 6 -7.27 -15.66 -9.34
C LEU A 6 -6.78 -14.78 -8.19
N ILE A 7 -5.47 -14.74 -7.99
CA ILE A 7 -4.84 -13.79 -7.06
C ILE A 7 -4.41 -12.58 -7.87
N THR A 8 -5.01 -11.42 -7.59
CA THR A 8 -4.64 -10.14 -8.18
C THR A 8 -3.61 -9.45 -7.29
N THR A 9 -2.43 -9.18 -7.83
CA THR A 9 -1.39 -8.39 -7.16
C THR A 9 -1.57 -6.91 -7.45
N VAL A 10 -0.93 -6.06 -6.63
CA VAL A 10 -0.82 -4.64 -6.92
C VAL A 10 -0.07 -4.47 -8.24
N PRO A 11 -0.63 -3.74 -9.22
CA PRO A 11 0.10 -3.44 -10.45
C PRO A 11 1.32 -2.58 -10.10
N ASN A 12 2.45 -2.86 -10.74
CA ASN A 12 3.70 -2.17 -10.49
C ASN A 12 4.32 -1.66 -11.80
N VAL A 13 5.16 -0.64 -11.69
CA VAL A 13 6.00 -0.18 -12.80
C VAL A 13 7.35 -0.87 -12.76
N GLU A 14 8.05 -0.84 -13.89
CA GLU A 14 9.46 -1.18 -13.97
C GLU A 14 10.30 -0.01 -13.45
N TYR A 15 11.06 -0.24 -12.38
CA TYR A 15 12.02 0.72 -11.84
C TYR A 15 13.43 0.37 -12.31
N ARG A 16 14.29 1.38 -12.47
CA ARG A 16 15.72 1.19 -12.69
C ARG A 16 16.47 1.46 -11.39
N VAL A 17 17.10 0.42 -10.87
CA VAL A 17 17.90 0.51 -9.64
C VAL A 17 19.37 0.46 -10.01
N VAL A 18 20.08 1.55 -9.77
CA VAL A 18 21.52 1.62 -9.93
C VAL A 18 22.16 1.21 -8.61
N LYS A 19 22.95 0.13 -8.63
CA LYS A 19 23.73 -0.29 -7.46
C LYS A 19 24.97 0.56 -7.27
N ILE A 20 25.56 0.53 -6.08
CA ILE A 20 26.83 1.22 -5.75
C ILE A 20 27.99 0.82 -6.69
N GLY A 21 27.91 -0.37 -7.31
CA GLY A 21 28.88 -0.84 -8.32
C GLY A 21 28.63 -0.36 -9.75
N GLY A 22 27.61 0.48 -10.00
CA GLY A 22 27.22 0.96 -11.34
C GLY A 22 26.38 -0.02 -12.16
N GLU A 23 26.07 -1.20 -11.63
CA GLU A 23 25.17 -2.16 -12.27
C GLU A 23 23.71 -1.66 -12.18
N VAL A 24 23.01 -1.63 -13.32
CA VAL A 24 21.59 -1.29 -13.40
C VAL A 24 20.76 -2.56 -13.35
N VAL A 25 19.86 -2.65 -12.39
CA VAL A 25 18.88 -3.74 -12.27
C VAL A 25 17.49 -3.19 -12.55
N LEU A 26 16.76 -3.86 -13.45
CA LEU A 26 15.35 -3.60 -13.68
C LEU A 26 14.53 -4.34 -12.62
N VAL A 27 13.66 -3.61 -11.93
CA VAL A 27 12.84 -4.12 -10.84
C VAL A 27 11.38 -3.88 -11.17
N ASP A 28 10.68 -4.93 -11.58
CA ASP A 28 9.24 -4.97 -11.83
C ASP A 28 8.46 -5.47 -10.60
N ASN A 29 9.10 -6.27 -9.74
CA ASN A 29 8.54 -6.78 -8.50
C ASN A 29 9.29 -6.21 -7.29
N PRO A 30 8.60 -5.61 -6.30
CA PRO A 30 9.23 -5.10 -5.07
C PRO A 30 10.04 -6.17 -4.32
N ALA A 31 9.69 -7.46 -4.45
CA ALA A 31 10.46 -8.56 -3.86
C ALA A 31 11.90 -8.64 -4.40
N PHE A 32 12.13 -8.24 -5.66
CA PHE A 32 13.45 -8.26 -6.31
C PHE A 32 14.26 -6.99 -6.10
N MET A 33 13.72 -6.01 -5.37
CA MET A 33 14.47 -4.82 -4.98
C MET A 33 15.74 -5.23 -4.19
N PRO A 34 16.93 -4.76 -4.59
CA PRO A 34 18.16 -5.00 -3.85
C PRO A 34 18.07 -4.49 -2.39
N PRO A 35 18.89 -5.03 -1.47
CA PRO A 35 19.01 -4.47 -0.13
C PRO A 35 19.38 -2.98 -0.17
N VAL A 36 18.82 -2.21 0.78
CA VAL A 36 19.02 -0.74 0.85
C VAL A 36 20.50 -0.34 0.86
N GLY A 37 21.38 -1.17 1.41
CA GLY A 37 22.82 -0.91 1.46
C GLY A 37 23.56 -1.06 0.13
N ASP A 38 22.94 -1.68 -0.88
CA ASP A 38 23.55 -1.90 -2.20
C ASP A 38 23.05 -0.90 -3.25
N ILE A 39 22.04 -0.09 -2.91
CA ILE A 39 21.37 0.87 -3.80
C ILE A 39 22.10 2.21 -3.73
N ASP A 40 22.44 2.75 -4.90
CA ASP A 40 22.93 4.13 -5.04
C ASP A 40 21.77 5.07 -5.38
N VAL A 41 21.11 4.84 -6.52
CA VAL A 41 19.95 5.61 -6.95
C VAL A 41 18.84 4.72 -7.51
N VAL A 42 17.60 5.17 -7.36
CA VAL A 42 16.42 4.55 -7.94
C VAL A 42 15.79 5.55 -8.91
N GLU A 43 15.55 5.10 -10.13
CA GLU A 43 14.85 5.87 -11.14
C GLU A 43 13.46 5.27 -11.37
N GLU A 44 12.46 6.13 -11.53
CA GLU A 44 11.12 5.73 -11.93
C GLU A 44 10.75 6.30 -13.30
N PRO A 45 9.86 5.61 -14.03
CA PRO A 45 9.36 6.08 -15.30
C PRO A 45 8.42 7.27 -15.13
N TYR A 46 8.69 8.34 -15.85
CA TYR A 46 7.84 9.51 -15.98
C TYR A 46 7.08 9.46 -17.31
N ILE A 47 5.86 9.99 -17.29
CA ILE A 47 5.02 10.13 -18.47
C ILE A 47 4.67 11.59 -18.72
N SER A 48 4.53 11.93 -19.99
CA SER A 48 3.87 13.16 -20.43
C SER A 48 2.37 12.89 -20.49
N ALA A 49 1.65 13.44 -19.52
CA ALA A 49 0.20 13.36 -19.38
C ALA A 49 -0.48 14.53 -20.11
N GLN A 50 -1.48 14.22 -20.94
CA GLN A 50 -2.39 15.19 -21.55
C GLN A 50 -3.81 14.99 -21.00
N ILE A 51 -4.39 16.03 -20.41
CA ILE A 51 -5.74 16.00 -19.85
C ILE A 51 -6.58 17.09 -20.49
N ILE A 52 -7.59 16.69 -21.27
CA ILE A 52 -8.56 17.62 -21.86
C ILE A 52 -9.83 17.60 -21.04
N THR A 53 -10.26 18.77 -20.56
CA THR A 53 -11.38 18.90 -19.63
C THR A 53 -12.09 20.24 -19.78
N PRO A 54 -13.38 20.35 -19.40
CA PRO A 54 -14.03 21.65 -19.27
C PRO A 54 -13.33 22.59 -18.26
N THR A 55 -13.35 23.89 -18.53
CA THR A 55 -12.65 24.92 -17.74
C THR A 55 -13.06 24.95 -16.27
N GLU A 56 -14.31 24.58 -15.98
CA GLU A 56 -14.88 24.50 -14.63
C GLU A 56 -14.16 23.49 -13.71
N TYR A 57 -13.55 22.44 -14.28
CA TYR A 57 -12.94 21.35 -13.50
C TYR A 57 -11.42 21.48 -13.36
N ILE A 58 -10.79 22.49 -13.97
CA ILE A 58 -9.33 22.65 -13.99
C ILE A 58 -8.77 22.64 -12.56
N GLY A 59 -9.31 23.44 -11.65
CA GLY A 59 -8.76 23.58 -10.30
C GLY A 59 -8.68 22.26 -9.53
N ASN A 60 -9.72 21.43 -9.61
CA ASN A 60 -9.72 20.13 -8.94
C ASN A 60 -8.75 19.14 -9.59
N ILE A 61 -8.62 19.18 -10.92
CA ILE A 61 -7.69 18.31 -11.67
C ILE A 61 -6.24 18.71 -11.40
N MET A 62 -5.93 20.01 -11.34
CA MET A 62 -4.60 20.50 -10.98
C MET A 62 -4.21 20.03 -9.58
N LYS A 63 -5.15 20.07 -8.61
CA LYS A 63 -4.94 19.56 -7.27
C LYS A 63 -4.64 18.05 -7.28
N LEU A 64 -5.42 17.27 -8.02
CA LEU A 64 -5.20 15.83 -8.19
C LEU A 64 -3.81 15.52 -8.77
N CYS A 65 -3.40 16.22 -9.84
CA CYS A 65 -2.09 16.04 -10.45
C CYS A 65 -0.96 16.41 -9.49
N THR A 66 -1.13 17.48 -8.70
CA THR A 66 -0.15 17.91 -7.69
C THR A 66 0.00 16.87 -6.58
N GLU A 67 -1.10 16.30 -6.08
CA GLU A 67 -1.09 15.22 -5.08
C GLU A 67 -0.34 13.97 -5.60
N ARG A 68 -0.39 13.71 -6.91
CA ARG A 68 0.33 12.63 -7.60
C ARG A 68 1.76 13.00 -8.02
N ARG A 69 2.36 14.05 -7.44
CA ARG A 69 3.72 14.53 -7.75
C ARG A 69 3.89 14.98 -9.20
N GLY A 70 2.79 15.40 -9.83
CA GLY A 70 2.80 15.92 -11.19
C GLY A 70 3.45 17.30 -11.28
N ILE A 71 4.34 17.45 -12.26
CA ILE A 71 4.98 18.71 -12.60
C ILE A 71 4.14 19.37 -13.69
N TYR A 72 3.64 20.57 -13.39
CA TYR A 72 2.87 21.35 -14.35
C TYR A 72 3.77 21.87 -15.48
N ILE A 73 3.36 21.62 -16.73
CA ILE A 73 4.08 22.13 -17.92
C ILE A 73 3.35 23.33 -18.49
N ASN A 74 2.12 23.15 -18.96
CA ASN A 74 1.31 24.25 -19.48
C ASN A 74 -0.19 23.92 -19.50
N THR A 75 -0.99 24.96 -19.68
CA THR A 75 -2.43 24.89 -19.96
C THR A 75 -2.68 25.63 -21.26
N THR A 76 -3.34 24.98 -22.20
CA THR A 76 -3.76 25.59 -23.47
C THR A 76 -5.28 25.59 -23.53
N TYR A 77 -5.90 26.75 -23.71
CA TYR A 77 -7.35 26.83 -23.92
C TYR A 77 -7.64 26.50 -25.38
N LEU A 78 -8.34 25.39 -25.61
CA LEU A 78 -8.77 24.99 -26.95
C LEU A 78 -9.95 25.86 -27.42
N ASP A 79 -10.83 26.22 -26.49
CA ASP A 79 -11.96 27.12 -26.67
C ASP A 79 -12.38 27.70 -25.30
N PRO A 80 -13.39 28.59 -25.20
CA PRO A 80 -13.79 29.19 -23.93
C PRO A 80 -14.29 28.19 -22.87
N THR A 81 -14.69 26.98 -23.28
CA THR A 81 -15.28 25.97 -22.39
C THR A 81 -14.35 24.80 -22.12
N ARG A 82 -13.26 24.60 -22.89
CA ARG A 82 -12.33 23.47 -22.76
C ARG A 82 -10.87 23.92 -22.65
N ALA A 83 -10.13 23.25 -21.78
CA ALA A 83 -8.70 23.40 -21.63
C ALA A 83 -7.98 22.05 -21.80
N ASP A 84 -6.77 22.14 -22.34
CA ASP A 84 -5.78 21.07 -22.42
C ASP A 84 -4.68 21.34 -21.39
N LEU A 85 -4.53 20.42 -20.45
CA LEU A 85 -3.56 20.48 -19.35
C LEU A 85 -2.44 19.47 -19.64
N ARG A 86 -1.19 19.92 -19.65
CA ARG A 86 -0.02 19.05 -19.77
C ARG A 86 0.76 18.98 -18.47
N TYR A 87 1.06 17.75 -18.07
CA TYR A 87 1.81 17.44 -16.86
C TYR A 87 2.86 16.38 -17.15
N GLU A 88 3.95 16.41 -16.40
CA GLU A 88 4.86 15.27 -16.28
C GLU A 88 4.59 14.58 -14.94
N ILE A 89 4.20 13.31 -14.97
CA ILE A 89 3.77 12.60 -13.76
C ILE A 89 4.51 11.25 -13.69
N PRO A 90 4.94 10.81 -12.49
CA PRO A 90 5.43 9.45 -12.31
C PRO A 90 4.35 8.42 -12.68
N LEU A 91 4.71 7.44 -13.51
CA LEU A 91 3.77 6.39 -13.91
C LEU A 91 3.28 5.56 -12.70
N SER A 92 4.13 5.42 -11.68
CA SER A 92 3.82 4.73 -10.41
C SER A 92 2.58 5.30 -9.70
N GLU A 93 2.32 6.60 -9.87
CA GLU A 93 1.21 7.31 -9.21
C GLU A 93 -0.08 7.29 -10.04
N ILE A 94 0.00 6.90 -11.32
CA ILE A 94 -1.13 6.92 -12.26
C ILE A 94 -1.77 5.55 -12.43
N ILE A 95 -0.97 4.48 -12.36
CA ILE A 95 -1.45 3.10 -12.54
C ILE A 95 -2.60 2.75 -11.58
N PHE A 96 -2.65 3.41 -10.44
CA PHE A 96 -3.62 3.13 -9.39
C PHE A 96 -4.54 4.31 -9.11
N ASP A 97 -5.85 4.12 -9.33
CA ASP A 97 -6.96 5.01 -8.95
C ASP A 97 -6.94 6.43 -9.57
N PHE A 98 -5.92 6.80 -10.36
CA PHE A 98 -5.87 8.11 -10.99
C PHE A 98 -7.01 8.32 -11.99
N TYR A 99 -7.28 7.33 -12.84
CA TYR A 99 -8.33 7.41 -13.85
C TYR A 99 -9.72 7.54 -13.22
N ASP A 100 -10.00 6.76 -12.17
CA ASP A 100 -11.28 6.78 -11.46
C ASP A 100 -11.49 8.11 -10.73
N LYS A 101 -10.47 8.62 -10.04
CA LYS A 101 -10.49 9.94 -9.41
C LYS A 101 -10.64 11.07 -10.42
N LEU A 102 -9.95 10.98 -11.55
CA LEU A 102 -10.05 11.98 -12.62
C LEU A 102 -11.49 12.06 -13.14
N LYS A 103 -12.07 10.90 -13.47
CA LYS A 103 -13.45 10.81 -13.95
C LYS A 103 -14.46 11.26 -12.89
N SER A 104 -14.29 10.87 -11.63
CA SER A 104 -15.16 11.33 -10.54
C SER A 104 -15.12 12.86 -10.38
N THR A 105 -13.92 13.43 -10.35
CA THR A 105 -13.67 14.87 -10.17
C THR A 105 -14.22 15.70 -11.33
N SER A 106 -14.18 15.15 -12.55
CA SER A 106 -14.67 15.81 -13.75
C SER A 106 -16.10 15.42 -14.13
N ARG A 107 -16.82 14.65 -13.31
CA ARG A 107 -18.14 14.04 -13.67
C ARG A 107 -18.12 13.26 -15.00
N GLY A 108 -16.97 12.68 -15.35
CA GLY A 108 -16.75 11.90 -16.57
C GLY A 108 -16.25 12.70 -17.78
N TYR A 109 -16.26 14.04 -17.72
CA TYR A 109 -15.93 14.90 -18.86
C TYR A 109 -14.44 15.00 -19.21
N ALA A 110 -13.53 14.71 -18.29
CA ALA A 110 -12.10 14.74 -18.57
C ALA A 110 -11.69 13.53 -19.40
N SER A 111 -10.86 13.76 -20.42
CA SER A 111 -10.14 12.71 -21.14
C SER A 111 -8.67 12.75 -20.75
N PHE A 112 -8.01 11.61 -20.80
CA PHE A 112 -6.63 11.43 -20.38
C PHE A 112 -5.91 10.58 -21.40
N ASP A 113 -4.76 11.07 -21.83
CA ASP A 113 -3.82 10.38 -22.71
C ASP A 113 -2.41 10.55 -22.14
N TYR A 114 -1.52 9.59 -22.40
CA TYR A 114 -0.16 9.68 -21.91
C TYR A 114 0.84 8.96 -22.81
N ASP A 115 2.05 9.52 -22.84
CA ASP A 115 3.21 8.94 -23.50
C ASP A 115 4.35 8.76 -22.49
N PHE A 116 5.13 7.69 -22.66
CA PHE A 116 6.38 7.51 -21.92
C PHE A 116 7.36 8.63 -22.27
N LEU A 117 7.96 9.25 -21.25
CA LEU A 117 8.90 10.36 -21.42
C LEU A 117 10.34 9.89 -21.18
N ASP A 118 10.70 9.66 -19.93
CA ASP A 118 12.04 9.31 -19.49
C ASP A 118 12.03 8.62 -18.12
N TYR A 119 13.20 8.19 -17.66
CA TYR A 119 13.42 7.73 -16.29
C TYR A 119 14.06 8.87 -15.49
N ARG A 120 13.59 9.08 -14.25
CA ARG A 120 14.11 10.14 -13.37
C ARG A 120 14.41 9.61 -12.00
N ILE A 121 15.51 10.09 -11.43
CA ILE A 121 15.93 9.78 -10.06
C ILE A 121 14.86 10.27 -9.08
N SER A 122 14.44 9.40 -8.17
CA SER A 122 13.44 9.69 -7.14
C SER A 122 13.76 9.00 -5.82
N ASP A 123 13.38 9.62 -4.69
CA ASP A 123 13.59 9.04 -3.36
C ASP A 123 12.51 8.01 -3.04
N LEU A 124 12.70 6.81 -3.61
CA LEU A 124 11.80 5.68 -3.50
C LEU A 124 12.29 4.70 -2.44
N VAL A 125 11.33 4.17 -1.69
CA VAL A 125 11.56 3.17 -0.66
C VAL A 125 10.65 1.97 -0.87
N LYS A 126 11.22 0.78 -0.68
CA LYS A 126 10.43 -0.44 -0.55
C LYS A 126 9.71 -0.44 0.79
N LEU A 127 8.39 -0.50 0.74
CA LEU A 127 7.51 -0.63 1.88
C LEU A 127 7.07 -2.09 2.00
N ASP A 128 7.57 -2.76 3.04
CA ASP A 128 7.26 -4.15 3.36
C ASP A 128 6.14 -4.22 4.39
N ILE A 129 5.22 -5.15 4.19
CA ILE A 129 4.17 -5.46 5.16
C ILE A 129 4.51 -6.75 5.89
N LEU A 130 4.62 -6.67 7.22
CA LEU A 130 4.93 -7.80 8.06
C LEU A 130 3.71 -8.20 8.90
N LEU A 131 3.42 -9.50 8.89
CA LEU A 131 2.46 -10.13 9.78
C LEU A 131 3.19 -10.98 10.80
N ASN A 132 3.09 -10.63 12.08
CA ASN A 132 3.84 -11.27 13.18
C ASN A 132 5.37 -11.33 12.95
N GLY A 133 5.92 -10.42 12.13
CA GLY A 133 7.34 -10.36 11.79
C GLY A 133 7.71 -11.11 10.51
N GLU A 134 6.78 -11.81 9.87
CA GLU A 134 6.99 -12.42 8.55
C GLU A 134 6.56 -11.46 7.43
N SER A 135 7.43 -11.23 6.45
CA SER A 135 7.13 -10.40 5.28
C SER A 135 6.06 -11.06 4.41
N VAL A 136 5.14 -10.25 3.90
CA VAL A 136 4.14 -10.65 2.91
C VAL A 136 4.46 -9.95 1.59
N ASP A 137 5.21 -10.64 0.75
CA ASP A 137 5.76 -10.07 -0.50
C ASP A 137 4.65 -9.56 -1.43
N ALA A 138 3.51 -10.24 -1.48
CA ALA A 138 2.35 -9.85 -2.30
C ALA A 138 1.72 -8.50 -1.92
N LEU A 139 2.03 -7.97 -0.73
CA LEU A 139 1.55 -6.66 -0.25
C LEU A 139 2.66 -5.61 -0.20
N SER A 140 3.88 -5.99 -0.59
CA SER A 140 5.02 -5.07 -0.61
C SER A 140 4.91 -4.14 -1.80
N THR A 141 5.22 -2.86 -1.61
CA THR A 141 5.04 -1.81 -2.63
C THR A 141 6.23 -0.87 -2.62
N ILE A 142 6.54 -0.25 -3.77
CA ILE A 142 7.55 0.80 -3.86
C ILE A 142 6.81 2.13 -3.82
N VAL A 143 7.18 2.99 -2.88
CA VAL A 143 6.50 4.28 -2.64
C VAL A 143 7.53 5.38 -2.44
N HIS A 144 7.12 6.62 -2.73
CA HIS A 144 7.94 7.78 -2.39
C HIS A 144 8.11 7.90 -0.88
N ARG A 145 9.33 8.23 -0.41
CA ARG A 145 9.67 8.28 1.02
C ARG A 145 8.71 9.15 1.83
N GLU A 146 8.34 10.32 1.32
CA GLU A 146 7.43 11.23 2.01
C GLU A 146 6.04 10.64 2.24
N LYS A 147 5.53 9.85 1.28
CA LYS A 147 4.21 9.20 1.37
C LYS A 147 4.22 7.89 2.15
N SER A 148 5.40 7.30 2.35
CA SER A 148 5.56 5.96 2.94
C SER A 148 4.84 5.78 4.27
N TYR A 149 4.92 6.75 5.18
CA TYR A 149 4.31 6.65 6.50
C TYR A 149 2.78 6.66 6.44
N GLU A 150 2.20 7.58 5.66
CA GLU A 150 0.76 7.67 5.49
C GLU A 150 0.22 6.41 4.81
N TRP A 151 0.90 5.95 3.75
CA TRP A 151 0.54 4.75 3.02
C TRP A 151 0.60 3.50 3.91
N GLY A 152 1.71 3.31 4.63
CA GLY A 152 1.87 2.21 5.58
C GLY A 152 0.81 2.22 6.69
N LYS A 153 0.47 3.40 7.23
CA LYS A 153 -0.58 3.53 8.24
C LYS A 153 -1.96 3.16 7.68
N LYS A 154 -2.33 3.65 6.50
CA LYS A 154 -3.59 3.31 5.83
C LYS A 154 -3.68 1.80 5.58
N LEU A 155 -2.62 1.22 5.03
CA LEU A 155 -2.56 -0.20 4.69
C LEU A 155 -2.67 -1.09 5.94
N CYS A 156 -1.91 -0.81 7.01
CA CYS A 156 -2.05 -1.53 8.28
C CYS A 156 -3.47 -1.43 8.86
N GLY A 157 -4.07 -0.24 8.81
CA GLY A 157 -5.43 0.00 9.30
C GLY A 157 -6.50 -0.76 8.52
N LYS A 158 -6.36 -0.86 7.18
CA LYS A 158 -7.26 -1.66 6.34
C LYS A 158 -7.11 -3.15 6.61
N LEU A 159 -5.87 -3.65 6.65
CA LEU A 159 -5.61 -5.07 6.98
C LEU A 159 -6.17 -5.46 8.36
N ARG A 160 -6.10 -4.57 9.35
CA ARG A 160 -6.70 -4.82 10.68
C ARG A 160 -8.21 -5.07 10.63
N LYS A 161 -8.92 -4.38 9.73
CA LYS A 161 -10.38 -4.53 9.58
C LYS A 161 -10.75 -5.83 8.88
N LEU A 162 -9.89 -6.32 8.00
CA LEU A 162 -10.18 -7.42 7.08
C LEU A 162 -9.68 -8.77 7.59
N ILE A 163 -8.55 -8.78 8.30
CA ILE A 163 -8.01 -10.00 8.89
C ILE A 163 -8.88 -10.40 10.09
N PRO A 164 -9.43 -11.63 10.11
CA PRO A 164 -10.28 -12.08 11.19
C PRO A 164 -9.51 -12.21 12.50
N ARG A 165 -10.20 -11.98 13.62
CA ARG A 165 -9.61 -12.11 14.95
C ARG A 165 -9.24 -13.56 15.24
N GLN A 166 -8.00 -13.78 15.63
CA GLN A 166 -7.48 -15.09 16.01
C GLN A 166 -7.49 -15.29 17.54
N MET A 167 -7.25 -16.52 18.00
CA MET A 167 -7.10 -16.82 19.44
C MET A 167 -5.82 -16.24 20.06
N PHE A 168 -4.89 -15.80 19.22
CA PHE A 168 -3.68 -15.07 19.57
C PHE A 168 -3.71 -13.66 18.97
N GLU A 169 -2.80 -12.81 19.44
CA GLU A 169 -2.66 -11.45 18.95
C GLU A 169 -1.94 -11.46 17.60
N VAL A 170 -2.52 -10.81 16.60
CA VAL A 170 -1.90 -10.63 15.28
C VAL A 170 -1.36 -9.21 15.20
N VAL A 171 -0.06 -9.10 14.96
CA VAL A 171 0.63 -7.83 14.80
C VAL A 171 0.80 -7.57 13.30
N ILE A 172 0.33 -6.42 12.84
CA ILE A 172 0.49 -5.95 11.46
C ILE A 172 1.46 -4.78 11.49
N GLN A 173 2.49 -4.83 10.66
CA GLN A 173 3.53 -3.81 10.64
C GLN A 173 3.83 -3.40 9.20
N ALA A 174 4.12 -2.12 8.99
CA ALA A 174 4.74 -1.64 7.77
C ALA A 174 6.17 -1.24 8.09
N ALA A 175 7.13 -1.68 7.29
CA ALA A 175 8.54 -1.39 7.48
C ALA A 175 9.21 -0.92 6.19
N ILE A 176 10.28 -0.17 6.37
CA ILE A 176 11.23 0.17 5.31
C ILE A 176 12.55 -0.47 5.72
N GLY A 177 12.91 -1.58 5.05
CA GLY A 177 14.00 -2.44 5.50
C GLY A 177 13.78 -2.92 6.93
N SER A 178 14.70 -2.61 7.85
CA SER A 178 14.60 -2.99 9.26
C SER A 178 13.76 -2.05 10.12
N LYS A 179 13.44 -0.85 9.63
CA LYS A 179 12.74 0.19 10.40
C LYS A 179 11.23 0.04 10.26
N ILE A 180 10.55 -0.23 11.37
CA ILE A 180 9.08 -0.25 11.42
C ILE A 180 8.57 1.19 11.43
N ILE A 181 7.75 1.57 10.45
CA ILE A 181 7.18 2.92 10.34
C ILE A 181 5.74 3.00 10.85
N ALA A 182 4.96 1.93 10.70
CA ALA A 182 3.59 1.85 11.17
C ALA A 182 3.33 0.48 11.79
N ARG A 183 2.45 0.44 12.79
CA ARG A 183 2.08 -0.79 13.48
C ARG A 183 0.61 -0.70 13.88
N ASP A 184 -0.12 -1.77 13.59
CA ASP A 184 -1.46 -1.99 14.11
C ASP A 184 -1.56 -3.41 14.70
N THR A 185 -2.57 -3.65 15.53
CA THR A 185 -2.69 -4.91 16.27
C THR A 185 -4.14 -5.35 16.36
N ILE A 186 -4.38 -6.61 15.98
CA ILE A 186 -5.66 -7.28 16.13
C ILE A 186 -5.68 -7.99 17.48
N SER A 187 -6.62 -7.60 18.33
CA SER A 187 -6.74 -8.15 19.67
C SER A 187 -7.21 -9.60 19.63
N ALA A 188 -6.50 -10.44 20.38
CA ALA A 188 -6.79 -11.86 20.49
C ALA A 188 -8.20 -12.12 21.04
N MET A 189 -8.94 -13.03 20.42
CA MET A 189 -10.18 -13.56 20.98
C MET A 189 -9.89 -14.27 22.31
N ARG A 190 -10.78 -14.14 23.29
CA ARG A 190 -10.58 -14.72 24.62
C ARG A 190 -11.81 -15.53 25.02
N LYS A 191 -11.60 -16.82 25.23
CA LYS A 191 -12.57 -17.67 25.92
C LYS A 191 -12.63 -17.27 27.40
N ASN A 192 -13.84 -17.12 27.95
CA ASN A 192 -14.02 -16.87 29.38
C ASN A 192 -13.74 -18.15 30.18
N VAL A 193 -12.48 -18.35 30.58
CA VAL A 193 -12.04 -19.53 31.35
C VAL A 193 -12.51 -19.52 32.81
N ILE A 194 -12.96 -18.37 33.33
CA ILE A 194 -13.36 -18.18 34.73
C ILE A 194 -14.88 -18.36 34.91
N ALA A 195 -15.65 -18.54 33.83
CA ALA A 195 -17.11 -18.60 33.88
C ALA A 195 -17.69 -19.62 34.89
N LYS A 196 -16.98 -20.73 35.14
CA LYS A 196 -17.39 -21.77 36.12
C LYS A 196 -16.76 -21.63 37.51
N CYS A 197 -16.01 -20.55 37.77
CA CYS A 197 -15.36 -20.29 39.05
C CYS A 197 -16.24 -19.38 39.93
N TYR A 198 -17.24 -19.99 40.59
CA TYR A 198 -18.20 -19.28 41.44
C TYR A 198 -17.66 -18.91 42.83
N GLY A 199 -16.47 -19.41 43.21
CA GLY A 199 -15.85 -19.16 44.52
C GLY A 199 -14.83 -18.02 44.56
N GLY A 200 -14.42 -17.66 45.77
CA GLY A 200 -13.36 -16.67 46.08
C GLY A 200 -11.93 -17.18 45.88
N ASP A 201 -11.74 -18.45 45.52
CA ASP A 201 -10.41 -19.04 45.33
C ASP A 201 -9.66 -18.40 44.14
N ILE A 202 -8.76 -17.49 44.48
CA ILE A 202 -7.94 -16.74 43.52
C ILE A 202 -6.90 -17.65 42.86
N THR A 203 -6.48 -18.73 43.52
CA THR A 203 -5.43 -19.63 43.03
C THR A 203 -5.91 -20.41 41.81
N ARG A 204 -7.15 -20.92 41.86
CA ARG A 204 -7.80 -21.60 40.74
C ARG A 204 -8.00 -20.67 39.53
N LYS A 205 -8.40 -19.42 39.77
CA LYS A 205 -8.54 -18.42 38.70
C LYS A 205 -7.20 -18.12 38.03
N ARG A 206 -6.14 -17.90 38.83
CA ARG A 206 -4.77 -17.67 38.31
C ARG A 206 -4.27 -18.84 37.46
N LYS A 207 -4.41 -20.08 37.94
CA LYS A 207 -3.97 -21.28 37.20
C LYS A 207 -4.63 -21.41 35.82
N LEU A 208 -5.91 -21.07 35.70
CA LEU A 208 -6.62 -21.09 34.41
C LEU A 208 -6.17 -19.97 33.48
N LEU A 209 -5.86 -18.79 34.02
CA LEU A 209 -5.34 -17.66 33.27
C LEU A 209 -3.92 -17.90 32.74
N GLU A 210 -3.05 -18.51 33.55
CA GLU A 210 -1.70 -18.88 33.15
C GLU A 210 -1.72 -19.91 32.02
N LYS A 211 -2.52 -20.97 32.15
CA LYS A 211 -2.73 -21.93 31.06
C LYS A 211 -3.23 -21.27 29.77
N GLN A 212 -4.16 -20.32 29.89
CA GLN A 212 -4.65 -19.57 28.72
C GLN A 212 -3.52 -18.71 28.10
N LYS A 213 -2.69 -18.06 28.91
CA LYS A 213 -1.58 -17.22 28.46
C LYS A 213 -0.52 -18.04 27.73
N GLU A 214 -0.12 -19.18 28.28
CA GLU A 214 0.84 -20.10 27.65
C GLU A 214 0.29 -20.68 26.34
N GLY A 215 -0.98 -21.10 26.34
CA GLY A 215 -1.65 -21.57 25.12
C GLY A 215 -1.63 -20.51 24.03
N LYS A 216 -1.91 -19.25 24.36
CA LYS A 216 -1.83 -18.13 23.40
C LYS A 216 -0.41 -17.87 22.91
N LYS A 217 0.60 -17.96 23.77
CA LYS A 217 2.01 -17.80 23.39
C LYS A 217 2.44 -18.88 22.40
N ARG A 218 2.06 -20.13 22.65
CA ARG A 218 2.31 -21.27 21.75
C ARG A 218 1.59 -21.11 20.42
N MET A 219 0.32 -20.69 20.45
CA MET A 219 -0.45 -20.41 19.23
C MET A 219 0.18 -19.27 18.41
N LYS A 220 0.73 -18.22 19.04
CA LYS A 220 1.40 -17.12 18.32
C LYS A 220 2.68 -17.57 17.60
N GLN A 221 3.42 -18.52 18.15
CA GLN A 221 4.67 -19.01 17.55
C GLN A 221 4.45 -19.92 16.34
N ILE A 222 3.36 -20.70 16.34
CA ILE A 222 3.08 -21.71 15.30
C ILE A 222 2.01 -21.22 14.34
N GLY A 223 1.19 -20.26 14.76
CA GLY A 223 0.03 -19.78 14.02
C GLY A 223 0.43 -18.91 12.84
N ARG A 224 0.27 -19.46 11.64
CA ARG A 224 0.26 -18.68 10.41
C ARG A 224 -1.06 -17.93 10.30
N VAL A 225 -0.98 -16.67 9.89
CA VAL A 225 -2.15 -15.85 9.63
C VAL A 225 -2.47 -15.96 8.16
N GLU A 226 -3.59 -16.61 7.84
CA GLU A 226 -4.10 -16.64 6.48
C GLU A 226 -4.77 -15.30 6.17
N ILE A 227 -4.40 -14.72 5.02
CA ILE A 227 -4.94 -13.44 4.57
C ILE A 227 -6.11 -13.74 3.64
N PRO A 228 -7.34 -13.28 3.95
CA PRO A 228 -8.47 -13.44 3.04
C PRO A 228 -8.21 -12.79 1.69
N GLN A 229 -8.73 -13.35 0.61
CA GLN A 229 -8.59 -12.78 -0.73
C GLN A 229 -9.19 -11.37 -0.84
N GLU A 230 -10.31 -11.13 -0.15
CA GLU A 230 -10.94 -9.81 -0.01
C GLU A 230 -9.99 -8.77 0.55
N ALA A 231 -9.04 -9.18 1.42
CA ALA A 231 -8.07 -8.28 1.99
C ALA A 231 -7.08 -7.75 0.95
N PHE A 232 -6.72 -8.55 -0.06
CA PHE A 232 -5.87 -8.11 -1.16
C PHE A 232 -6.60 -7.10 -2.05
N LEU A 233 -7.86 -7.37 -2.40
CA LEU A 233 -8.67 -6.46 -3.22
C LEU A 233 -8.91 -5.11 -2.52
N ALA A 234 -9.15 -5.11 -1.21
CA ALA A 234 -9.38 -3.87 -0.48
C ALA A 234 -8.09 -3.05 -0.25
N VAL A 235 -6.91 -3.69 -0.26
CA VAL A 235 -5.62 -2.98 -0.33
C VAL A 235 -5.48 -2.28 -1.69
N LEU A 236 -6.12 -2.78 -2.74
CA LEU A 236 -6.26 -2.08 -4.03
C LEU A 236 -7.36 -1.01 -4.05
N SER A 237 -7.90 -0.58 -2.91
CA SER A 237 -8.85 0.54 -2.86
C SER A 237 -8.53 1.49 -1.72
N ILE A 238 -7.24 1.77 -1.48
CA ILE A 238 -6.70 2.43 -0.26
C ILE A 238 -7.32 3.80 0.08
N GLU A 239 -8.10 4.44 -0.80
CA GLU A 239 -8.60 5.81 -0.58
C GLU A 239 -10.08 5.97 -0.22
N ASP A 240 -10.81 4.87 0.03
CA ASP A 240 -12.09 4.88 0.78
C ASP A 240 -11.94 4.61 2.30
#